data_AF-A0EZT9-F1
#
_entry.id   AF-A0EZT9-F1
#
_cell.length_a   1.000
_cell.length_b   1.000
_cell.length_c   1.000
_cell.angle_alpha   90.00
_cell.angle_beta   90.00
_cell.angle_gamma   90.00
#
_symmetry.space_group_name_H-M   'P 1'
#
loop_
_entity.id
_entity.type
_entity.pdbx_description
1 polymer ?
#
loop_
_entity_poly.entity_id
_entity_poly.type
_entity_poly.pdbx_seq_one_letter_code
_entity_poly.pdbx_strand_id
1 'polypeptide(L)'
;MTEWETAPAVAETPEIKLFGKWSTDDVQINDISLQDYIAVKEKYAKYLPHSGGRYAAKRFRKAQCPIVERLTNSMMMHGRNNGKKLMTVRIVKHAFEIIHLLTGENPLQVLVNAIINSGPREDSTRIGRAGTVRRQAVDVSPLRRVNQAIWLLCTGAREAAFRN
;
A
#
# COMPACT_ATOMS: atom_id res chain seq x y z
N MET A 1 -27.50 40.48 -30.19
CA MET A 1 -27.64 39.04 -29.89
C MET A 1 -26.26 38.55 -29.49
N THR A 2 -26.02 38.42 -28.20
CA THR A 2 -24.73 37.99 -27.64
C THR A 2 -24.64 36.47 -27.72
N GLU A 3 -23.75 35.97 -28.57
CA GLU A 3 -23.35 34.57 -28.59
C GLU A 3 -22.61 34.28 -27.27
N TRP A 4 -23.11 33.28 -26.55
CA TRP A 4 -22.51 32.75 -25.34
C TRP A 4 -21.45 31.73 -25.77
N GLU A 5 -20.20 31.94 -25.37
CA GLU A 5 -19.15 30.94 -25.48
C GLU A 5 -19.57 29.69 -24.68
N THR A 6 -19.92 28.62 -25.39
CA THR A 6 -19.94 27.26 -24.82
C THR A 6 -18.54 26.96 -24.30
N ALA A 7 -18.36 26.93 -22.98
CA ALA A 7 -17.16 26.38 -22.37
C ALA A 7 -16.90 24.97 -22.95
N PRO A 8 -15.66 24.63 -23.33
CA PRO A 8 -15.38 23.31 -23.89
C PRO A 8 -15.75 22.26 -22.85
N ALA A 9 -16.54 21.27 -23.26
CA ALA A 9 -16.88 20.12 -22.44
C ALA A 9 -15.59 19.53 -21.89
N VAL A 10 -15.41 19.58 -20.57
CA VAL A 10 -14.30 18.90 -19.90
C VAL A 10 -14.47 17.42 -20.26
N ALA A 11 -13.59 16.91 -21.11
CA ALA A 11 -13.58 15.49 -21.43
C ALA A 11 -13.41 14.75 -20.09
N GLU A 12 -14.47 14.06 -19.63
CA GLU A 12 -14.38 13.23 -18.45
C GLU A 12 -13.31 12.18 -18.70
N THR A 13 -12.12 12.40 -18.14
CA THR A 13 -11.05 11.42 -18.17
C THR A 13 -11.58 10.15 -17.50
N PRO A 14 -11.52 8.98 -18.15
CA PRO A 14 -12.06 7.76 -17.58
C PRO A 14 -11.42 7.48 -16.22
N GLU A 15 -12.27 7.32 -15.21
CA GLU A 15 -11.86 7.08 -13.83
C GLU A 15 -11.02 5.80 -13.74
N ILE A 16 -9.83 5.90 -13.13
CA ILE A 16 -8.90 4.78 -13.06
C ILE A 16 -9.35 3.83 -11.95
N LYS A 17 -10.02 2.74 -12.33
CA LYS A 17 -10.43 1.68 -11.40
C LYS A 17 -9.38 0.58 -11.32
N LEU A 18 -8.90 0.29 -10.11
CA LEU A 18 -7.99 -0.82 -9.87
C LEU A 18 -8.67 -2.15 -10.23
N PHE A 19 -7.98 -2.98 -10.99
CA PHE A 19 -8.48 -4.22 -11.58
C PHE A 19 -9.77 -4.04 -12.43
N GLY A 20 -10.07 -2.80 -12.85
CA GLY A 20 -11.29 -2.45 -13.58
C GLY A 20 -12.57 -2.48 -12.74
N LYS A 21 -12.46 -2.68 -11.41
CA LYS A 21 -13.62 -2.84 -10.52
C LYS A 21 -13.64 -1.83 -9.37
N TRP A 22 -12.49 -1.56 -8.76
CA TRP A 22 -12.41 -0.81 -7.51
C TRP A 22 -12.01 0.64 -7.75
N SER A 23 -12.85 1.61 -7.38
CA SER A 23 -12.49 3.03 -7.40
C SER A 23 -11.44 3.34 -6.33
N THR A 24 -10.53 4.27 -6.65
CA THR A 24 -9.51 4.79 -5.73
C THR A 24 -9.93 6.08 -5.03
N ASP A 25 -10.98 6.73 -5.49
CA ASP A 25 -11.28 8.13 -5.15
C ASP A 25 -12.02 8.23 -3.81
N ASP A 26 -12.86 7.23 -3.51
CA ASP A 26 -13.59 7.13 -2.25
C ASP A 26 -12.73 6.73 -1.04
N VAL A 27 -11.45 6.40 -1.27
CA VAL A 27 -10.57 5.88 -0.22
C VAL A 27 -10.11 7.00 0.73
N GLN A 28 -10.50 6.88 2.00
CA GLN A 28 -10.14 7.81 3.07
C GLN A 28 -8.99 7.28 3.91
N ILE A 29 -8.08 8.19 4.29
CA ILE A 29 -6.95 7.89 5.16
C ILE A 29 -7.16 8.68 6.46
N ASN A 30 -7.51 7.97 7.54
CA ASN A 30 -7.86 8.60 8.82
C ASN A 30 -6.64 9.10 9.62
N ASP A 31 -5.44 8.57 9.38
CA ASP A 31 -4.19 9.00 10.05
C ASP A 31 -3.42 9.99 9.18
N ILE A 32 -3.42 11.26 9.59
CA ILE A 32 -2.76 12.39 8.90
C ILE A 32 -1.26 12.10 8.67
N SER A 33 -0.60 11.44 9.62
CA SER A 33 0.84 11.17 9.53
C SER A 33 1.21 10.19 8.41
N LEU A 34 0.25 9.36 7.96
CA LEU A 34 0.44 8.32 6.96
C LEU A 34 -0.05 8.72 5.56
N GLN A 35 -0.80 9.83 5.46
CA GLN A 35 -1.41 10.29 4.22
C GLN A 35 -0.41 10.41 3.07
N ASP A 36 0.76 11.02 3.32
CA ASP A 36 1.80 11.20 2.29
C ASP A 36 2.59 9.91 1.96
N TYR A 37 2.48 8.88 2.79
CA TYR A 37 3.24 7.63 2.67
C TYR A 37 2.40 6.46 2.16
N ILE A 38 1.10 6.66 2.01
CA ILE A 38 0.13 5.72 1.44
C ILE A 38 -0.34 6.27 0.08
N ALA A 39 0.40 5.91 -0.96
CA ALA A 39 0.08 6.27 -2.34
C ALA A 39 -1.11 5.44 -2.87
N VAL A 40 -2.32 5.98 -2.72
CA VAL A 40 -3.57 5.39 -3.26
C VAL A 40 -4.34 6.38 -4.13
N LYS A 41 -4.28 7.68 -3.81
CA LYS A 41 -5.09 8.72 -4.46
C LYS A 41 -4.54 9.18 -5.81
N GLU A 42 -5.46 9.56 -6.71
CA GLU A 42 -5.30 10.29 -7.98
C GLU A 42 -4.02 9.94 -8.77
N LYS A 43 -2.91 10.63 -8.48
CA LYS A 43 -1.62 10.51 -9.18
C LYS A 43 -1.00 9.11 -9.13
N TYR A 44 -1.40 8.31 -8.16
CA TYR A 44 -0.88 6.96 -7.93
C TYR A 44 -1.87 5.86 -8.29
N ALA A 45 -3.08 6.22 -8.75
CA ALA A 45 -4.07 5.27 -9.23
C ALA A 45 -3.56 4.58 -10.50
N LYS A 46 -3.61 3.25 -10.50
CA LYS A 46 -3.22 2.42 -11.66
C LYS A 46 -4.22 1.28 -11.79
N TYR A 47 -4.52 0.89 -13.04
CA TYR A 47 -5.38 -0.27 -13.33
C TYR A 47 -4.81 -1.58 -12.81
N LEU A 48 -3.48 -1.74 -12.84
CA LEU A 48 -2.79 -2.93 -12.38
C LEU A 48 -1.65 -2.56 -11.42
N PRO A 49 -1.43 -3.34 -10.35
CA PRO A 49 -0.34 -3.11 -9.39
C PRO A 49 1.04 -3.57 -9.94
N HIS A 50 1.28 -3.40 -11.24
CA HIS A 50 2.51 -3.77 -11.92
C HIS A 50 2.97 -2.62 -12.82
N SER A 51 3.81 -1.72 -12.29
CA SER A 51 4.12 -0.47 -12.99
C SER A 51 5.49 -0.37 -13.64
N GLY A 52 6.41 -1.30 -13.38
CA GLY A 52 7.80 -1.20 -13.86
C GLY A 52 8.57 0.01 -13.30
N GLY A 53 8.04 0.68 -12.27
CA GLY A 53 8.61 1.91 -11.73
C GLY A 53 9.95 1.71 -11.01
N ARG A 54 10.90 2.62 -11.22
CA ARG A 54 12.22 2.63 -10.57
C ARG A 54 12.18 3.33 -9.20
N TYR A 55 11.45 2.73 -8.26
CA TYR A 55 11.24 3.29 -6.92
C TYR A 55 12.44 3.15 -5.96
N ALA A 56 13.42 2.30 -6.31
CA ALA A 56 14.62 2.07 -5.48
C ALA A 56 15.76 3.07 -5.74
N ALA A 57 15.71 3.84 -6.83
CA ALA A 57 16.84 4.67 -7.27
C ALA A 57 17.15 5.86 -6.35
N LYS A 58 16.19 6.35 -5.56
CA LYS A 58 16.40 7.44 -4.58
C LYS A 58 15.68 7.12 -3.28
N ARG A 59 16.26 7.57 -2.15
CA ARG A 59 15.61 7.53 -0.83
C ARG A 59 14.26 8.27 -0.94
N PHE A 60 13.20 7.71 -0.37
CA PHE A 60 11.80 8.20 -0.40
C PHE A 60 10.97 7.98 -1.68
N ARG A 61 11.56 7.61 -2.83
CA ARG A 61 10.74 7.24 -4.01
C ARG A 61 9.81 6.04 -3.75
N LYS A 62 10.14 5.20 -2.77
CA LYS A 62 9.26 4.11 -2.30
C LYS A 62 7.89 4.60 -1.78
N ALA A 63 7.80 5.81 -1.22
CA ALA A 63 6.54 6.37 -0.74
C ALA A 63 5.55 6.63 -1.89
N GLN A 64 6.07 6.97 -3.08
CA GLN A 64 5.30 7.23 -4.30
C GLN A 64 4.86 5.95 -5.03
N CYS A 65 5.26 4.77 -4.55
CA CYS A 65 4.85 3.50 -5.13
C CYS A 65 3.44 3.13 -4.64
N PRO A 66 2.49 2.81 -5.53
CA PRO A 66 1.13 2.46 -5.15
C PRO A 66 1.09 1.39 -4.07
N ILE A 67 0.19 1.53 -3.08
CA ILE A 67 0.22 0.66 -1.89
C ILE A 67 0.01 -0.82 -2.24
N VAL A 68 -0.86 -1.10 -3.21
CA VAL A 68 -1.14 -2.46 -3.70
C VAL A 68 0.09 -3.05 -4.41
N GLU A 69 0.85 -2.22 -5.13
CA GLU A 69 2.11 -2.68 -5.72
C GLU A 69 3.15 -3.00 -4.63
N ARG A 70 3.22 -2.22 -3.55
CA ARG A 70 4.08 -2.54 -2.39
C ARG A 70 3.68 -3.86 -1.73
N LEU A 71 2.38 -4.13 -1.58
CA LEU A 71 1.87 -5.41 -1.07
C LEU A 71 2.27 -6.58 -1.97
N THR A 72 2.04 -6.47 -3.29
CA THR A 72 2.43 -7.53 -4.24
C THR A 72 3.93 -7.80 -4.22
N ASN A 73 4.76 -6.77 -4.07
CA ASN A 73 6.21 -6.89 -4.00
C ASN A 73 6.66 -7.63 -2.72
N SER A 74 6.01 -7.37 -1.58
CA SER A 74 6.30 -8.04 -0.31
C SER A 74 5.86 -9.50 -0.28
N MET A 75 4.81 -9.87 -1.03
CA MET A 75 4.37 -11.27 -1.13
C MET A 75 5.36 -12.19 -1.86
N MET A 76 6.19 -11.65 -2.75
CA MET A 76 7.12 -12.43 -3.60
C MET A 76 8.35 -12.96 -2.84
N MET A 77 8.49 -12.67 -1.55
CA MET A 77 9.69 -13.01 -0.77
C MET A 77 9.79 -14.53 -0.50
N HIS A 78 10.97 -14.98 -0.05
CA HIS A 78 11.36 -16.37 0.29
C HIS A 78 11.77 -17.28 -0.89
N GLY A 79 12.80 -16.88 -1.63
CA GLY A 79 13.60 -17.76 -2.48
C GLY A 79 12.84 -18.28 -3.71
N ARG A 80 12.07 -19.37 -3.55
CA ARG A 80 11.31 -20.03 -4.63
C ARG A 80 10.29 -19.11 -5.32
N ASN A 81 9.80 -18.10 -4.61
CA ASN A 81 8.80 -17.15 -5.13
C ASN A 81 9.39 -15.81 -5.57
N ASN A 82 10.72 -15.63 -5.42
CA ASN A 82 11.39 -14.39 -5.76
C ASN A 82 11.17 -14.05 -7.25
N GLY A 83 10.71 -12.83 -7.52
CA GLY A 83 10.47 -12.32 -8.88
C GLY A 83 9.16 -12.76 -9.53
N LYS A 84 8.36 -13.64 -8.91
CA LYS A 84 7.09 -14.12 -9.48
C LYS A 84 5.93 -13.13 -9.29
N LYS A 85 6.08 -11.92 -9.84
CA LYS A 85 5.11 -10.83 -9.65
C LYS A 85 3.74 -11.11 -10.28
N LEU A 86 3.69 -11.75 -11.45
CA LEU A 86 2.43 -12.12 -12.10
C LEU A 86 1.60 -13.13 -11.26
N MET A 87 2.26 -13.94 -10.43
CA MET A 87 1.58 -14.86 -9.51
C MET A 87 1.00 -14.08 -8.33
N THR A 88 1.78 -13.18 -7.72
CA THR A 88 1.31 -12.42 -6.55
C THR A 88 0.21 -11.42 -6.90
N VAL A 89 0.23 -10.81 -8.09
CA VAL A 89 -0.86 -9.94 -8.57
C VAL A 89 -2.18 -10.71 -8.64
N ARG A 90 -2.17 -11.97 -9.10
CA ARG A 90 -3.36 -12.83 -9.13
C ARG A 90 -3.88 -13.15 -7.73
N ILE A 91 -2.98 -13.47 -6.79
CA ILE A 91 -3.35 -13.74 -5.40
C ILE A 91 -4.02 -12.51 -4.78
N VAL A 92 -3.45 -11.31 -4.96
CA VAL A 92 -4.05 -10.06 -4.43
C VAL A 92 -5.40 -9.76 -5.09
N LYS A 93 -5.55 -9.99 -6.41
CA LYS A 93 -6.82 -9.81 -7.10
C LYS A 93 -7.93 -10.68 -6.48
N HIS A 94 -7.67 -11.97 -6.28
CA HIS A 94 -8.63 -12.88 -5.67
C HIS A 94 -8.90 -12.54 -4.20
N ALA A 95 -7.86 -12.17 -3.44
CA ALA A 95 -8.03 -11.75 -2.05
C ALA A 95 -8.93 -10.51 -1.94
N PHE A 96 -8.81 -9.54 -2.84
CA PHE A 96 -9.67 -8.36 -2.85
C PHE A 96 -11.12 -8.69 -3.21
N GLU A 97 -11.35 -9.66 -4.09
CA GLU A 97 -12.71 -10.16 -4.38
C GLU A 97 -13.31 -10.82 -3.13
N ILE A 98 -12.54 -11.64 -2.41
CA ILE A 98 -12.99 -12.26 -1.16
C ILE A 98 -13.30 -11.21 -0.10
N ILE A 99 -12.43 -10.21 0.08
CA ILE A 99 -12.64 -9.13 1.06
C ILE A 99 -13.96 -8.42 0.77
N HIS A 100 -14.21 -8.04 -0.48
CA HIS A 100 -15.45 -7.37 -0.85
C HIS A 100 -16.69 -8.24 -0.60
N LEU A 101 -16.62 -9.53 -0.92
CA LEU A 101 -17.73 -10.45 -0.67
C LEU A 101 -18.01 -10.65 0.83
N LEU A 102 -16.97 -10.57 1.68
CA LEU A 102 -17.10 -10.73 3.12
C LEU A 102 -17.56 -9.46 3.84
N THR A 103 -17.05 -8.28 3.45
CA THR A 103 -17.31 -7.02 4.16
C THR A 103 -18.35 -6.13 3.47
N GLY A 104 -18.56 -6.29 2.16
CA GLY A 104 -19.38 -5.39 1.34
C GLY A 104 -18.72 -4.03 1.06
N GLU A 105 -17.55 -3.75 1.64
CA GLU A 105 -16.83 -2.49 1.49
C GLU A 105 -15.81 -2.53 0.34
N ASN A 106 -15.28 -1.37 -0.05
CA ASN A 106 -14.18 -1.31 -1.01
C ASN A 106 -12.91 -1.96 -0.39
N PRO A 107 -12.34 -3.02 -1.00
CA PRO A 107 -11.19 -3.73 -0.44
C PRO A 107 -9.94 -2.85 -0.30
N LEU A 108 -9.85 -1.75 -1.07
CA LEU A 108 -8.78 -0.76 -0.90
C LEU A 108 -8.87 -0.04 0.45
N GLN A 109 -10.08 0.31 0.88
CA GLN A 109 -10.29 0.95 2.17
C GLN A 109 -9.90 0.00 3.31
N VAL A 110 -10.33 -1.26 3.22
CA VAL A 110 -9.97 -2.31 4.19
C VAL A 110 -8.45 -2.49 4.27
N LEU A 111 -7.75 -2.51 3.13
CA LEU A 111 -6.29 -2.61 3.10
C LEU A 111 -5.62 -1.39 3.76
N VAL A 112 -6.09 -0.17 3.46
CA VAL A 112 -5.56 1.06 4.06
C VAL A 112 -5.75 1.04 5.58
N ASN A 113 -6.94 0.69 6.05
CA ASN A 113 -7.25 0.56 7.47
C ASN A 113 -6.36 -0.50 8.14
N ALA A 114 -6.16 -1.66 7.49
CA ALA A 114 -5.28 -2.70 7.99
C ALA A 114 -3.83 -2.20 8.17
N ILE A 115 -3.32 -1.41 7.22
CA ILE A 115 -1.96 -0.82 7.31
C ILE A 115 -1.86 0.19 8.45
N ILE A 116 -2.86 1.06 8.62
CA ILE A 116 -2.91 2.06 9.69
C ILE A 116 -2.85 1.37 11.06
N ASN A 117 -3.66 0.32 11.24
CA ASN A 117 -3.77 -0.41 12.50
C ASN A 117 -2.58 -1.32 12.79
N SER A 118 -1.87 -1.80 11.75
CA SER A 118 -0.73 -2.72 11.92
C SER A 118 0.61 -2.01 12.12
N GLY A 119 0.69 -0.68 11.92
CA GLY A 119 1.95 0.07 11.96
C GLY A 119 2.39 0.43 13.38
N PRO A 120 3.49 -0.13 13.92
CA PRO A 120 3.94 0.11 15.30
C PRO A 120 4.37 1.57 15.49
N ARG A 121 3.92 2.24 16.54
CA ARG A 121 4.27 3.65 16.82
C ARG A 121 5.60 3.80 17.56
N GLU A 122 5.94 2.83 18.40
CA GLU A 122 7.18 2.79 19.17
C GLU A 122 7.96 1.52 18.82
N ASP A 123 9.29 1.64 18.84
CA ASP A 123 10.22 0.51 18.72
C ASP A 123 11.36 0.69 19.72
N SER A 124 12.10 -0.37 20.02
CA SER A 124 13.24 -0.31 20.93
C SER A 124 14.54 -0.31 20.13
N THR A 125 15.39 0.69 20.37
CA THR A 125 16.74 0.70 19.80
C THR A 125 17.78 0.41 20.87
N ARG A 126 18.83 -0.29 20.46
CA ARG A 126 19.98 -0.54 21.30
C ARG A 126 20.79 0.75 21.39
N ILE A 127 20.75 1.39 22.56
CA ILE A 127 21.53 2.59 22.85
C ILE A 127 22.57 2.23 23.91
N GLY A 128 23.82 2.52 23.61
CA GLY A 128 24.93 2.28 24.54
C GLY A 128 25.99 3.35 24.37
N ARG A 129 26.64 3.68 25.48
CA ARG A 129 27.89 4.44 25.48
C ARG A 129 28.98 3.50 25.96
N ALA A 130 30.01 3.29 25.14
CA ALA A 130 31.08 2.33 25.39
C ALA A 130 30.56 0.91 25.69
N GLY A 131 30.94 0.31 26.83
CA GLY A 131 30.66 -1.09 27.17
C GLY A 131 29.27 -1.38 27.73
N THR A 132 28.48 -0.37 28.12
CA THR A 132 27.12 -0.59 28.63
C THR A 132 26.10 -0.41 27.51
N VAL A 133 25.29 -1.45 27.30
CA VAL A 133 24.27 -1.48 26.26
C VAL A 133 22.90 -1.68 26.91
N ARG A 134 21.96 -0.78 26.63
CA ARG A 134 20.56 -0.91 27.04
C ARG A 134 19.64 -0.75 25.85
N ARG A 135 18.39 -1.21 25.97
CA ARG A 135 17.35 -0.88 25.00
C ARG A 135 16.62 0.37 25.49
N GLN A 136 16.40 1.30 24.59
CA GLN A 136 15.63 2.51 24.84
C GLN A 136 14.50 2.58 23.83
N ALA A 137 13.32 2.97 24.29
CA ALA A 137 12.18 3.23 23.44
C ALA A 137 12.45 4.45 22.57
N VAL A 138 12.12 4.35 21.28
CA VAL A 138 12.22 5.42 20.29
C VAL A 138 10.98 5.41 19.40
N ASP A 139 10.61 6.58 18.92
CA ASP A 139 9.48 6.71 18.00
C ASP A 139 9.81 6.18 16.60
N VAL A 140 8.81 5.61 15.94
CA VAL A 140 8.93 5.05 14.60
C VAL A 140 8.48 6.05 13.55
N SER A 141 9.31 6.27 12.53
CA SER A 141 8.95 7.16 11.42
C SER A 141 7.74 6.65 10.62
N PRO A 142 6.87 7.54 10.10
CA PRO A 142 5.67 7.13 9.33
C PRO A 142 5.98 6.19 8.16
N LEU A 143 7.06 6.44 7.42
CA LEU A 143 7.48 5.57 6.33
C LEU A 143 7.86 4.15 6.82
N ARG A 144 8.52 4.05 7.98
CA ARG A 144 8.86 2.76 8.59
C ARG A 144 7.61 2.05 9.10
N ARG A 145 6.65 2.77 9.69
CA ARG A 145 5.33 2.23 10.09
C ARG A 145 4.65 1.51 8.92
N VAL A 146 4.51 2.18 7.77
CA VAL A 146 3.89 1.57 6.57
C VAL A 146 4.70 0.37 6.06
N ASN A 147 6.04 0.47 6.03
CA ASN A 147 6.88 -0.62 5.57
C ASN A 147 6.75 -1.87 6.44
N GLN A 148 6.73 -1.69 7.77
CA GLN A 148 6.66 -2.77 8.73
C GLN A 148 5.27 -3.40 8.77
N ALA A 149 4.21 -2.59 8.69
CA ALA A 149 2.84 -3.06 8.56
C ALA A 149 2.66 -4.02 7.37
N ILE A 150 3.08 -3.60 6.17
CA ILE A 150 2.97 -4.44 4.97
C ILE A 150 3.78 -5.73 5.12
N TRP A 151 4.98 -5.65 5.70
CA TRP A 151 5.82 -6.83 5.90
C TRP A 151 5.17 -7.83 6.87
N LEU A 152 4.68 -7.36 8.02
CA LEU A 152 4.02 -8.21 9.02
C LEU A 152 2.74 -8.86 8.48
N LEU A 153 1.91 -8.12 7.73
CA LEU A 153 0.72 -8.67 7.07
C LEU A 153 1.09 -9.80 6.09
N CYS A 154 2.11 -9.60 5.26
CA CYS A 154 2.60 -10.63 4.35
C CYS A 154 3.20 -11.84 5.08
N THR A 155 3.91 -11.62 6.18
CA THR A 155 4.50 -12.69 6.99
C THR A 155 3.42 -13.53 7.66
N GLY A 156 2.44 -12.89 8.32
CA GLY A 156 1.32 -13.58 8.95
C GLY A 156 0.48 -14.37 7.94
N ALA A 157 0.21 -13.80 6.76
CA ALA A 157 -0.49 -14.52 5.69
C ALA A 157 0.27 -15.79 5.23
N ARG A 158 1.60 -15.73 5.20
CA ARG A 158 2.45 -16.87 4.81
C ARG A 158 2.47 -17.95 5.89
N GLU A 159 2.63 -17.57 7.15
CA GLU A 159 2.64 -18.49 8.29
C GLU A 159 1.31 -19.22 8.42
N ALA A 160 0.19 -18.50 8.26
CA ALA A 160 -1.14 -19.10 8.24
C ALA A 160 -1.32 -20.09 7.09
N ALA A 161 -0.83 -19.77 5.88
CA ALA A 161 -1.06 -20.62 4.70
C ALA A 161 -0.08 -21.81 4.55
N PHE A 162 1.00 -21.90 5.32
CA PHE A 162 2.08 -22.86 5.04
C PHE A 162 1.70 -24.33 5.25
N ARG A 163 0.83 -24.64 6.21
CA ARG A 163 0.38 -26.01 6.56
C ARG A 163 -1.08 -26.07 7.00
N ASN A 164 -1.91 -25.14 6.54
CA ASN A 164 -3.36 -25.19 6.71
C ASN A 164 -4.00 -26.19 5.76
#